data_AF-A0AAE0GV50-F1
#
_entry.id   AF-A0AAE0GV50-F1
#
_cell.length_a   1.000
_cell.length_b   1.000
_cell.length_c   1.000
_cell.angle_alpha   90.00
_cell.angle_beta   90.00
_cell.angle_gamma   90.00
#
_symmetry.space_group_name_H-M   'P 1'
#
loop_
_entity.id
_entity.type
_entity.pdbx_description
1 polymer ?
#
loop_
_entity_poly.entity_id
_entity_poly.type
_entity_poly.pdbx_seq_one_letter_code
_entity_poly.pdbx_strand_id
1 'polypeptide(L)'
;MTMMLREATSVSLASLVINIQVLLNPDGVYAVGGVMGVMYIARELFMQDAGEGDDSQACPTCRGTGEVECMCTRWSDGDVGCSSCNYSGRMVCNSCRGGGTGVPITQDLYVRADDRRPPPPPN
;
A
#
# COMPACT_ATOMS: atom_id res chain seq x y z
N MET A 1 -61.22 -10.55 8.68
CA MET A 1 -60.15 -10.34 7.69
C MET A 1 -60.02 -8.86 7.29
N THR A 2 -60.05 -7.91 8.25
CA THR A 2 -60.01 -6.46 7.95
C THR A 2 -59.20 -5.63 8.95
N MET A 3 -58.48 -6.26 9.89
CA MET A 3 -57.72 -5.56 10.93
C MET A 3 -56.22 -5.38 10.65
N MET A 4 -55.68 -5.95 9.57
CA MET A 4 -54.23 -5.93 9.28
C MET A 4 -53.78 -4.82 8.32
N LEU A 5 -54.69 -3.97 7.81
CA LEU A 5 -54.37 -2.99 6.75
C LEU A 5 -54.22 -1.55 7.25
N ARG A 6 -54.28 -1.29 8.57
CA ARG A 6 -54.38 0.08 9.11
C ARG A 6 -53.10 0.65 9.75
N GLU A 7 -51.99 -0.08 9.70
CA GLU A 7 -50.72 0.33 10.33
C GLU A 7 -49.66 0.84 9.35
N ALA A 8 -49.94 0.94 8.05
CA ALA A 8 -48.93 1.33 7.06
C ALA A 8 -48.85 2.84 6.76
N THR A 9 -49.74 3.69 7.31
CA THR A 9 -49.79 5.11 6.90
C THR A 9 -50.11 6.08 8.05
N SER A 10 -49.41 5.98 9.18
CA SER A 10 -49.46 7.01 10.23
C SER A 10 -48.11 7.72 10.41
N VAL A 11 -47.46 8.08 9.30
CA VAL A 11 -46.41 9.10 9.38
C VAL A 11 -47.10 10.41 9.74
N SER A 12 -46.93 10.85 10.99
CA SER A 12 -47.47 12.12 11.45
C SER A 12 -47.00 13.24 10.54
N LEU A 13 -47.93 14.07 10.05
CA LEU A 13 -47.60 15.25 9.24
C LEU A 13 -46.56 16.14 9.96
N ALA A 14 -46.58 16.18 11.29
CA ALA A 14 -45.57 16.86 12.09
C ALA A 14 -44.17 16.26 11.91
N SER A 15 -44.04 14.93 11.89
CA SER A 15 -42.76 14.25 11.63
C SER A 15 -42.27 14.49 10.21
N LEU A 16 -43.19 14.55 9.23
CA LEU A 16 -42.85 14.85 7.83
C LEU A 16 -42.36 16.31 7.68
N VAL A 17 -43.03 17.26 8.35
CA VAL A 17 -42.63 18.67 8.40
C VAL A 17 -41.28 18.84 9.08
N ILE A 18 -41.01 18.17 10.21
CA ILE A 18 -39.72 18.25 10.91
C ILE A 18 -38.56 17.75 10.02
N ASN A 19 -38.75 16.63 9.32
CA ASN A 19 -37.73 16.11 8.40
C ASN A 19 -37.48 17.02 7.20
N ILE A 20 -38.52 17.65 6.65
CA ILE A 20 -38.38 18.62 5.55
C ILE A 20 -37.78 19.94 6.07
N GLN A 21 -38.06 20.36 7.30
CA GLN A 21 -37.54 21.61 7.87
C GLN A 21 -36.01 21.61 7.99
N VAL A 22 -35.40 20.45 8.24
CA VAL A 22 -33.93 20.30 8.24
C VAL A 22 -33.33 20.59 6.87
N LEU A 23 -34.06 20.30 5.79
CA LEU A 23 -33.65 20.59 4.40
C LEU A 23 -33.97 22.03 3.96
N LEU A 24 -34.90 22.71 4.66
CA LEU A 24 -35.30 24.10 4.38
C LEU A 24 -34.52 25.13 5.21
N ASN A 25 -33.82 24.69 6.26
CA ASN A 25 -32.94 25.55 7.04
C ASN A 25 -31.56 25.65 6.36
N PRO A 26 -31.02 26.87 6.16
CA PRO A 26 -29.73 27.07 5.52
C PRO A 26 -28.62 26.30 6.24
N ASP A 27 -28.64 26.29 7.58
CA ASP A 27 -27.67 25.56 8.41
C ASP A 27 -27.69 24.04 8.18
N GLY A 28 -28.87 23.47 7.90
CA GLY A 28 -29.01 22.04 7.61
C GLY A 28 -28.49 21.67 6.23
N VAL A 29 -28.69 22.55 5.23
CA VAL A 29 -28.13 22.38 3.88
C VAL A 29 -26.61 22.48 3.91
N TYR A 30 -26.05 23.44 4.66
CA TYR A 30 -24.59 23.55 4.83
C TYR A 30 -24.01 22.38 5.62
N ALA A 31 -24.71 21.84 6.62
CA ALA A 31 -24.26 20.66 7.35
C ALA A 31 -24.21 19.42 6.45
N VAL A 32 -25.28 19.13 5.70
CA VAL A 32 -25.33 17.97 4.80
C VAL A 32 -24.39 18.14 3.61
N GLY A 33 -24.40 19.32 2.96
CA GLY A 33 -23.51 19.63 1.84
C GLY A 33 -22.04 19.68 2.26
N GLY A 34 -21.74 20.23 3.43
CA GLY A 34 -20.40 20.30 4.01
C GLY A 34 -19.85 18.90 4.33
N VAL A 35 -20.64 18.03 4.98
CA VAL A 35 -20.22 16.65 5.26
C VAL A 35 -20.00 15.86 3.96
N MET A 36 -20.91 15.97 3.00
CA MET A 36 -20.75 15.30 1.69
C MET A 36 -19.54 15.82 0.91
N GLY A 37 -19.29 17.14 0.94
CA GLY A 37 -18.14 17.77 0.32
C GLY A 37 -16.81 17.36 0.97
N VAL A 38 -16.75 17.31 2.31
CA VAL A 38 -15.56 16.83 3.03
C VAL A 38 -15.33 15.35 2.76
N MET A 39 -16.37 14.51 2.76
CA MET A 39 -16.24 13.08 2.44
C MET A 39 -15.77 12.84 1.00
N TYR A 40 -16.22 13.65 0.05
CA TYR A 40 -15.77 13.61 -1.33
C TYR A 40 -14.28 13.98 -1.41
N ILE A 41 -13.87 15.11 -0.85
CA ILE A 41 -12.45 15.51 -0.87
C ILE A 41 -11.58 14.49 -0.13
N ALA A 42 -12.03 13.98 1.02
CA ALA A 42 -11.33 12.95 1.77
C ALA A 42 -11.14 11.67 0.95
N ARG A 43 -12.19 11.18 0.29
CA ARG A 43 -12.14 10.02 -0.59
C ARG A 43 -11.08 10.17 -1.69
N GLU A 44 -11.04 11.33 -2.32
CA GLU A 44 -10.12 11.65 -3.40
C GLU A 44 -8.66 11.68 -2.92
N LEU A 45 -8.42 12.19 -1.71
CA LEU A 45 -7.09 12.18 -1.08
C LEU A 45 -6.67 10.77 -0.67
N PHE A 46 -7.55 10.01 -0.02
CA PHE A 46 -7.24 8.64 0.42
C PHE A 46 -7.01 7.68 -0.75
N MET A 47 -7.67 7.87 -1.91
CA MET A 47 -7.41 7.06 -3.10
C MET A 47 -6.09 7.40 -3.79
N GLN A 48 -5.51 8.58 -3.55
CA GLN A 48 -4.22 8.98 -4.11
C GLN A 48 -3.07 8.22 -3.45
N ASP A 49 -3.08 8.11 -2.12
CA ASP A 49 -2.07 7.33 -1.37
C ASP A 49 -2.20 5.81 -1.59
N ALA A 50 -3.34 5.34 -2.08
CA ALA A 50 -3.54 3.92 -2.41
C ALA A 50 -2.91 3.52 -3.78
N GLY A 51 -2.39 4.48 -4.55
CA GLY A 51 -1.96 4.29 -5.94
C GLY A 51 -0.46 4.15 -6.19
N GLU A 52 0.41 4.33 -5.19
CA GLU A 52 1.88 4.29 -5.36
C GLU A 52 2.50 3.02 -4.77
N GLY A 53 2.00 1.86 -5.19
CA GLY A 53 2.43 0.58 -4.62
C GLY A 53 2.51 -0.61 -5.56
N ASP A 54 2.41 -0.45 -6.88
CA ASP A 54 2.30 -1.61 -7.79
C ASP A 54 3.27 -1.66 -8.98
N ASP A 55 4.43 -1.00 -8.88
CA ASP A 55 5.63 -1.48 -9.59
C ASP A 55 6.46 -2.36 -8.64
N SER A 56 5.76 -3.25 -7.93
CA SER A 56 6.34 -4.20 -7.01
C SER A 56 7.03 -5.33 -7.78
N GLN A 57 8.11 -5.00 -8.49
CA GLN A 57 8.84 -5.95 -9.30
C GLN A 57 9.42 -7.06 -8.42
N ALA A 58 9.28 -8.31 -8.88
CA ALA A 58 9.79 -9.47 -8.16
C ALA A 58 11.27 -9.26 -7.82
N CYS A 59 11.65 -9.55 -6.58
CA CYS A 59 13.02 -9.37 -6.12
C CYS A 59 13.97 -10.14 -7.05
N PRO A 60 14.96 -9.48 -7.68
CA PRO A 60 15.82 -10.15 -8.66
C PRO A 60 16.66 -11.28 -8.04
N THR A 61 16.92 -11.20 -6.73
CA THR A 61 17.73 -12.18 -5.99
C THR A 61 16.98 -13.47 -5.70
N CYS A 62 15.73 -13.39 -5.21
CA CYS A 62 14.92 -14.56 -4.86
C CYS A 62 13.81 -14.87 -5.87
N ARG A 63 13.67 -14.06 -6.92
CA ARG A 63 12.63 -14.19 -7.97
C ARG A 63 11.21 -14.28 -7.40
N GLY A 64 10.91 -13.53 -6.36
CA GLY A 64 9.58 -13.53 -5.74
C GLY A 64 9.38 -14.52 -4.60
N THR A 65 10.29 -15.47 -4.36
CA THR A 65 10.09 -16.51 -3.33
C THR A 65 10.25 -16.01 -1.90
N GLY A 66 10.93 -14.88 -1.70
CA GLY A 66 11.29 -14.37 -0.37
C GLY A 66 12.44 -15.10 0.31
N GLU A 67 12.86 -16.25 -0.21
CA GLU A 67 13.88 -17.11 0.37
C GLU A 67 14.94 -17.50 -0.65
N VAL A 68 16.17 -17.66 -0.19
CA VAL A 68 17.29 -18.16 -1.01
C VAL A 68 17.88 -19.40 -0.36
N GLU A 69 18.55 -20.22 -1.17
CA GLU A 69 19.29 -21.37 -0.66
C GLU A 69 20.41 -20.91 0.28
N CYS A 70 20.62 -21.63 1.38
CA CYS A 70 21.68 -21.29 2.31
C CYS A 70 23.05 -21.45 1.64
N MET A 71 23.98 -20.56 1.94
CA MET A 71 25.34 -20.66 1.43
C MET A 71 26.03 -21.97 1.82
N CYS A 72 25.66 -22.58 2.96
CA CYS A 72 26.28 -23.82 3.41
C CYS A 72 26.05 -24.99 2.47
N THR A 73 24.90 -25.05 1.79
CA THR A 73 24.55 -26.15 0.88
C THR A 73 25.49 -26.22 -0.32
N ARG A 74 26.17 -25.12 -0.65
CA ARG A 74 27.18 -25.06 -1.72
C ARG A 74 28.53 -25.69 -1.32
N TRP A 75 28.88 -25.63 -0.04
CA TRP A 75 30.18 -26.07 0.48
C TRP A 75 30.09 -27.36 1.29
N SER A 76 28.88 -27.78 1.61
CA SER A 76 28.59 -29.00 2.33
C SER A 76 28.46 -30.13 1.32
N ASP A 77 29.25 -31.19 1.48
CA ASP A 77 29.29 -32.38 0.60
C ASP A 77 28.02 -33.27 0.71
N GLY A 78 26.87 -32.67 0.94
CA GLY A 78 25.57 -33.35 1.06
C GLY A 78 24.85 -33.12 2.39
N ASP A 79 25.49 -32.52 3.40
CA ASP A 79 24.79 -32.20 4.65
C ASP A 79 23.92 -30.95 4.45
N VAL A 80 22.60 -31.12 4.64
CA VAL A 80 21.66 -30.02 4.52
C VAL A 80 21.65 -29.20 5.80
N GLY A 81 22.11 -27.96 5.66
CA GLY A 81 21.95 -26.92 6.66
C GLY A 81 23.10 -26.79 7.67
N CYS A 82 23.28 -25.56 8.15
CA CYS A 82 24.25 -25.19 9.16
C CYS A 82 23.57 -24.37 10.26
N SER A 83 24.31 -24.02 11.32
CA SER A 83 23.82 -23.13 12.37
C SER A 83 23.25 -21.81 11.84
N SER A 84 23.82 -21.27 10.74
CA SER A 84 23.40 -19.99 10.16
C SER A 84 22.00 -20.02 9.53
N CYS A 85 21.56 -21.17 9.03
CA CYS A 85 20.20 -21.36 8.52
C CYS A 85 19.34 -22.24 9.43
N ASN A 86 19.76 -22.44 10.69
CA ASN A 86 19.09 -23.33 11.64
C ASN A 86 18.80 -24.73 11.05
N TYR A 87 19.79 -25.28 10.34
CA TYR A 87 19.72 -26.61 9.69
C TYR A 87 18.61 -26.78 8.64
N SER A 88 17.96 -25.69 8.20
CA SER A 88 16.88 -25.76 7.20
C SER A 88 17.36 -25.81 5.74
N GLY A 89 18.61 -25.42 5.49
CA GLY A 89 19.16 -25.25 4.14
C GLY A 89 18.62 -24.03 3.38
N ARG A 90 17.78 -23.20 4.00
CA ARG A 90 17.19 -21.99 3.41
C ARG A 90 17.42 -20.79 4.31
N MET A 91 17.52 -19.63 3.70
CA MET A 91 17.63 -18.36 4.42
C MET A 91 16.70 -17.32 3.81
N VAL A 92 16.23 -16.41 4.65
CA VAL A 92 15.45 -15.26 4.20
C VAL A 92 16.31 -14.45 3.23
N CYS A 93 15.72 -14.04 2.12
CA CYS A 93 16.41 -13.22 1.14
C CYS A 93 16.72 -11.85 1.75
N ASN A 94 18.00 -11.51 1.87
CA ASN A 94 18.43 -10.22 2.43
C ASN A 94 17.97 -9.02 1.59
N SER A 95 17.84 -9.19 0.28
CA SER A 95 17.47 -8.10 -0.65
C SER A 95 16.02 -7.65 -0.48
N CYS A 96 15.08 -8.57 -0.22
CA CYS A 96 13.66 -8.26 -0.03
C CYS A 96 13.17 -8.50 1.41
N ARG A 97 14.06 -8.92 2.32
CA ARG A 97 13.76 -9.28 3.72
C ARG A 97 12.59 -10.26 3.89
N GLY A 98 12.44 -11.20 2.95
CA GLY A 98 11.34 -12.18 2.97
C GLY A 98 10.06 -11.74 2.26
N GLY A 99 9.95 -10.48 1.82
CA GLY A 99 8.74 -9.97 1.17
C GLY A 99 8.53 -10.43 -0.27
N GLY A 100 9.51 -11.08 -0.91
CA GLY A 100 9.44 -11.51 -2.32
C GLY A 100 9.55 -10.37 -3.34
N THR A 101 9.19 -9.15 -2.95
CA THR A 101 9.24 -7.95 -3.80
C THR A 101 10.54 -7.18 -3.63
N GLY A 102 11.15 -6.76 -4.74
CA GLY A 102 12.31 -5.86 -4.72
C GLY A 102 11.86 -4.42 -4.51
N VAL A 103 12.43 -3.72 -3.53
CA VAL A 103 12.21 -2.27 -3.38
C VAL A 103 13.16 -1.54 -4.32
N PRO A 104 12.67 -0.73 -5.28
CA PRO A 104 13.54 0.10 -6.10
C PRO A 104 14.23 1.15 -5.22
N ILE A 105 15.56 1.19 -5.26
CA ILE A 105 16.35 2.22 -4.57
C ILE A 105 16.74 3.26 -5.62
N THR A 106 16.19 4.46 -5.50
CA THR A 106 16.62 5.61 -6.31
C THR A 106 17.84 6.25 -5.63
N GLN A 107 18.97 6.31 -6.34
CA GLN A 107 20.18 6.98 -5.87
C GLN A 107 20.55 8.12 -6.82
N ASP A 108 20.78 9.32 -6.27
CA ASP A 108 21.29 10.45 -7.03
C ASP A 108 22.80 10.33 -7.19
N LEU A 109 23.25 10.09 -8.42
CA LEU A 109 24.67 9.99 -8.76
C LEU A 109 25.19 11.36 -9.23
N TYR A 110 26.05 11.99 -8.43
CA TYR A 110 26.76 13.20 -8.82
C TYR A 110 28.12 12.86 -9.44
N VAL A 111 28.25 12.97 -10.77
CA VAL A 111 29.53 12.80 -11.47
C VAL A 111 30.35 14.08 -11.34
N ARG A 112 31.50 14.00 -10.66
CA ARG A 112 32.43 15.12 -10.53
C ARG A 112 33.21 15.26 -11.84
N ALA A 113 33.12 16.43 -12.49
CA ALA A 113 33.72 16.69 -13.80
C ALA A 113 35.27 16.72 -13.82
N ASP A 114 35.93 16.47 -12.69
CA ASP A 114 37.38 16.61 -12.50
C ASP A 114 38.17 15.34 -12.86
N ASP A 115 37.50 14.27 -13.31
CA ASP A 115 38.15 13.01 -13.67
C ASP A 115 38.74 12.98 -15.09
N ARG A 116 38.98 14.15 -15.69
CA ARG A 116 39.83 14.26 -16.89
C ARG A 116 41.30 14.19 -16.47
N ARG A 117 41.71 13.05 -15.93
CA ARG A 117 43.14 12.77 -15.70
C ARG A 117 43.85 12.83 -17.05
N PRO A 118 44.86 13.70 -17.24
CA PRO A 118 45.64 13.69 -18.47
C PRO A 118 46.31 12.31 -18.62
N PRO A 119 46.47 11.81 -19.86
CA PRO A 119 47.12 10.52 -20.10
C PRO A 119 48.53 10.51 -19.51
N PRO A 120 49.01 9.36 -19.00
CA PRO A 120 50.37 9.25 -18.51
C PRO A 120 51.38 9.55 -19.63
N PRO A 121 52.56 10.14 -19.31
CA PRO A 121 53.57 10.42 -20.31
C PRO A 121 54.10 9.12 -20.94
N PRO A 122 54.48 9.13 -22.23
CA PRO A 122 55.10 7.99 -22.87
C PRO A 122 56.46 7.68 -22.24
N ASN A 123 56.78 6.38 -22.12
CA ASN A 123 58.08 5.85 -21.66
C ASN A 123 59.25 6.34 -22.50
#